data_AF-A0AAU9X8F5-F1
#
_entry.id   AF-A0AAU9X8F5-F1
#
_cell.length_a   1.000
_cell.length_b   1.000
_cell.length_c   1.000
_cell.angle_alpha   90.00
_cell.angle_beta   90.00
_cell.angle_gamma   90.00
#
_symmetry.space_group_name_H-M   'P 1'
#
loop_
_entity.id
_entity.type
_entity.pdbx_description
1 polymer ?
#
loop_
_entity_poly.entity_id
_entity_poly.type
_entity_poly.pdbx_seq_one_letter_code
_entity_poly.pdbx_strand_id
1 'polypeptide(L)'
;MNADYDYLFKLLLIGDSGVGKSCLLIRFADDTFTDSFISTIGVDFKIRTINVEGKIVKLQIWDTAGQERFRTLTTAYYRSAHGIIMVYDVNEKETYLHIDQWLEEIERYACGGVNKLLVGNKCDLLGKRQVEYEMAKSFAQRLQISFIETSAKDRTNVDNVFYTMAEELREKLGSPLTSPDGGGDSGVGKSCLLMRFIDDKFTESFISTIGVDFKIRTMNVHGKIVRLQIWDTAGQERFRSISATYYRNAHGIILVYDVNWMESFLHIDQWLKEVERNAGARVSRLLVGNKCDLEGKRQVDYEVAKNFADDIGVSFVETSAKNDTNVDIVFNTMVEELNEKLASGLPLMATSPNNSAKSLGATVTSWKCKGREMLFVSEKAVFDKKKAIRGGIPVVFPNFGPWSLGPQHGFARTSQWHISQHPKEENGETRAVFSLEDSESTRQMWDYKFRVLYEVTVGKQHLKTTITVENKDEKAFAFTTLLHTYLRVPDVTQTTVSGLKGLNYVDKVLGGKTFTESNEPAKINGFTDRVYQNSPSEHKITNVGSKNCHVTLWKENFPDTVVWNPWAQKAISMADFGDDEYPNMLCVEAGYVSKPFVLEPGKKFEAQQTFSCSCV
;
A
#
# COMPACT_ATOMS: atom_id res chain seq x y z
N MET A 1 -1.55 24.73 -21.00
CA MET A 1 -2.59 24.91 -22.05
C MET A 1 -3.94 24.90 -21.36
N ASN A 2 -4.78 25.91 -21.60
CA ASN A 2 -6.14 25.98 -21.04
C ASN A 2 -6.92 24.73 -21.47
N ALA A 3 -7.45 23.95 -20.52
CA ALA A 3 -8.42 22.89 -20.81
C ALA A 3 -9.56 23.44 -21.70
N ASP A 4 -9.84 22.76 -22.81
CA ASP A 4 -10.87 23.10 -23.81
C ASP A 4 -12.33 22.91 -23.32
N TYR A 5 -12.58 22.86 -22.00
CA TYR A 5 -13.91 22.62 -21.42
C TYR A 5 -14.03 23.16 -19.99
N ASP A 6 -15.24 23.56 -19.59
CA ASP A 6 -15.60 24.04 -18.25
C ASP A 6 -15.90 22.88 -17.27
N TYR A 7 -16.57 21.83 -17.74
CA TYR A 7 -16.97 20.68 -16.92
C TYR A 7 -16.66 19.34 -17.59
N LEU A 8 -16.33 18.32 -16.81
CA LEU A 8 -16.17 16.94 -17.26
C LEU A 8 -17.10 16.04 -16.46
N PHE A 9 -18.10 15.45 -17.11
CA PHE A 9 -19.01 14.49 -16.47
C PHE A 9 -18.84 13.09 -17.03
N LYS A 10 -19.08 12.13 -16.14
CA LYS A 10 -18.95 10.70 -16.39
C LYS A 10 -20.33 10.09 -16.25
N LEU A 11 -20.89 9.58 -17.34
CA LEU A 11 -22.24 9.08 -17.40
C LEU A 11 -22.23 7.57 -17.66
N LEU A 12 -23.05 6.83 -16.93
CA LEU A 12 -23.20 5.38 -17.11
C LEU A 12 -24.61 5.06 -17.62
N LEU A 13 -24.71 4.30 -18.71
CA LEU A 13 -25.97 3.76 -19.20
C LEU A 13 -26.16 2.34 -18.65
N ILE A 14 -27.27 2.11 -17.93
CA ILE A 14 -27.65 0.79 -17.39
C ILE A 14 -29.08 0.43 -17.78
N GLY A 15 -29.41 -0.86 -17.71
CA GLY A 15 -30.69 -1.41 -18.14
C GLY A 15 -30.52 -2.76 -18.85
N ASP A 16 -31.62 -3.45 -19.08
CA ASP A 16 -31.63 -4.80 -19.64
C ASP A 16 -31.00 -4.86 -21.05
N SER A 17 -30.61 -6.07 -21.47
CA SER A 17 -30.19 -6.30 -22.85
C SER A 17 -31.34 -5.99 -23.81
N GLY A 18 -31.04 -5.30 -24.92
CA GLY A 18 -32.04 -5.03 -25.97
C GLY A 18 -32.93 -3.80 -25.76
N VAL A 19 -32.84 -3.10 -24.61
CA VAL A 19 -33.63 -1.86 -24.36
C VAL A 19 -33.18 -0.66 -25.21
N GLY A 20 -32.01 -0.74 -25.84
CA GLY A 20 -31.51 0.27 -26.78
C GLY A 20 -30.52 1.30 -26.22
N LYS A 21 -29.78 0.97 -25.14
CA LYS A 21 -28.71 1.82 -24.58
C LYS A 21 -27.65 2.22 -25.60
N SER A 22 -27.10 1.24 -26.33
CA SER A 22 -26.11 1.45 -27.39
C SER A 22 -26.68 2.30 -28.53
N CYS A 23 -27.94 2.08 -28.90
CA CYS A 23 -28.60 2.87 -29.93
C CYS A 23 -28.78 4.32 -29.49
N LEU A 24 -29.13 4.57 -28.23
CA LEU A 24 -29.18 5.93 -27.67
C LEU A 24 -27.82 6.60 -27.67
N LEU A 25 -26.76 5.89 -27.27
CA LEU A 25 -25.39 6.41 -27.27
C LEU A 25 -24.91 6.75 -28.69
N ILE A 26 -25.06 5.82 -29.63
CA ILE A 26 -24.63 6.01 -31.03
C ILE A 26 -25.44 7.10 -31.70
N ARG A 27 -26.77 7.15 -31.47
CA ARG A 27 -27.61 8.20 -32.02
C ARG A 27 -27.22 9.57 -31.49
N PHE A 28 -26.86 9.67 -30.21
CA PHE A 28 -26.34 10.90 -29.63
C PHE A 28 -24.96 11.24 -30.19
N ALA A 29 -24.00 10.31 -30.18
CA ALA A 29 -22.60 10.61 -30.52
C ALA A 29 -22.37 10.83 -32.03
N ASP A 30 -22.96 9.97 -32.87
CA ASP A 30 -22.61 9.83 -34.29
C ASP A 30 -23.80 10.12 -35.23
N ASP A 31 -24.99 10.41 -34.70
CA ASP A 31 -26.24 10.64 -35.45
C ASP A 31 -26.64 9.50 -36.42
N THR A 32 -26.31 8.26 -36.06
CA THR A 32 -26.61 7.07 -36.86
C THR A 32 -27.52 6.09 -36.11
N PHE A 33 -28.25 5.25 -36.87
CA PHE A 33 -29.07 4.17 -36.35
C PHE A 33 -29.11 3.01 -37.33
N THR A 34 -29.10 1.79 -36.81
CA THR A 34 -29.16 0.54 -37.59
C THR A 34 -30.12 -0.44 -36.92
N ASP A 35 -31.04 -1.01 -37.70
CA ASP A 35 -32.00 -2.03 -37.23
C ASP A 35 -31.33 -3.38 -36.91
N SER A 36 -30.12 -3.64 -37.43
CA SER A 36 -29.33 -4.83 -37.14
C SER A 36 -28.71 -4.74 -35.74
N PHE A 37 -29.41 -5.25 -34.73
CA PHE A 37 -28.92 -5.28 -33.36
C PHE A 37 -27.97 -6.48 -33.15
N ILE A 38 -26.71 -6.19 -32.88
CA ILE A 38 -25.76 -7.14 -32.28
C ILE A 38 -25.69 -6.78 -30.80
N SER A 39 -25.92 -7.76 -29.91
CA SER A 39 -25.78 -7.55 -28.47
C SER A 39 -24.38 -7.00 -28.16
N THR A 40 -24.30 -5.91 -27.40
CA THR A 40 -23.04 -5.30 -26.98
C THR A 40 -22.19 -6.33 -26.24
N ILE A 41 -21.01 -6.64 -26.76
CA ILE A 41 -20.03 -7.52 -26.11
C ILE A 41 -19.08 -6.61 -25.33
N GLY A 42 -19.22 -6.56 -24.01
CA GLY A 42 -18.38 -5.73 -23.13
C GLY A 42 -18.94 -4.33 -22.85
N VAL A 43 -18.06 -3.35 -22.66
CA VAL A 43 -18.42 -1.94 -22.36
C VAL A 43 -17.88 -1.05 -23.47
N ASP A 44 -18.75 -0.24 -24.08
CA ASP A 44 -18.37 0.74 -25.09
C ASP A 44 -18.24 2.14 -24.46
N PHE A 45 -17.41 2.99 -25.07
CA PHE A 45 -17.03 4.29 -24.52
C PHE A 45 -17.00 5.36 -25.60
N LYS A 46 -17.74 6.46 -25.36
CA LYS A 46 -17.75 7.64 -26.22
C LYS A 46 -17.53 8.92 -25.43
N ILE A 47 -16.92 9.90 -26.09
CA ILE A 47 -16.76 11.25 -25.58
C ILE A 47 -17.52 12.21 -26.48
N ARG A 48 -18.36 13.06 -25.90
CA ARG A 48 -19.02 14.16 -26.63
C ARG A 48 -18.87 15.46 -25.85
N THR A 49 -18.52 16.54 -26.52
CA THR A 49 -18.50 17.88 -25.94
C THR A 49 -19.77 18.60 -26.36
N ILE A 50 -20.53 19.11 -25.40
CA ILE A 50 -21.76 19.86 -25.60
C ILE A 50 -21.66 21.24 -24.94
N ASN A 51 -22.50 22.18 -25.36
CA ASN A 51 -22.60 23.51 -24.75
C ASN A 51 -23.89 23.59 -23.93
N VAL A 52 -23.76 23.77 -22.62
CA VAL A 52 -24.89 23.87 -21.68
C VAL A 52 -24.86 25.27 -21.07
N GLU A 53 -25.79 26.12 -21.53
CA GLU A 53 -25.89 27.55 -21.17
C GLU A 53 -24.56 28.32 -21.18
N GLY A 54 -23.81 28.21 -22.27
CA GLY A 54 -22.54 28.91 -22.45
C GLY A 54 -21.35 28.24 -21.78
N LYS A 55 -21.54 27.10 -21.13
CA LYS A 55 -20.49 26.27 -20.54
C LYS A 55 -20.19 25.06 -21.41
N ILE A 56 -18.90 24.85 -21.71
CA ILE A 56 -18.44 23.71 -22.49
C ILE A 56 -18.36 22.50 -21.56
N VAL A 57 -19.29 21.56 -21.72
CA VAL A 57 -19.38 20.33 -20.93
C VAL A 57 -18.87 19.17 -21.76
N LYS A 58 -17.83 18.50 -21.27
CA LYS A 58 -17.31 17.26 -21.84
C LYS A 58 -17.96 16.07 -21.15
N LEU A 59 -18.73 15.29 -21.90
CA LEU A 59 -19.37 14.06 -21.43
C LEU A 59 -18.52 12.85 -21.82
N GLN A 60 -18.19 12.03 -20.84
CA GLN A 60 -17.64 10.69 -21.00
C GLN A 60 -18.76 9.70 -20.71
N ILE A 61 -19.17 8.91 -21.70
CA ILE A 61 -20.36 8.06 -21.60
C ILE A 61 -19.95 6.61 -21.78
N TRP A 62 -20.27 5.78 -20.78
CA TRP A 62 -20.07 4.34 -20.79
C TRP A 62 -21.39 3.63 -21.09
N ASP A 63 -21.40 2.83 -22.16
CA ASP A 63 -22.50 1.93 -22.49
C ASP A 63 -22.15 0.51 -22.06
N THR A 64 -22.96 -0.05 -21.17
CA THR A 64 -22.73 -1.38 -20.61
C THR A 64 -23.52 -2.45 -21.37
N ALA A 65 -22.89 -3.62 -21.58
CA ALA A 65 -23.64 -4.81 -21.98
C ALA A 65 -24.68 -5.15 -20.91
N GLY A 66 -25.95 -5.22 -21.31
CA GLY A 66 -27.06 -5.61 -20.43
C GLY A 66 -27.11 -7.11 -20.12
N GLN A 67 -25.97 -7.82 -20.18
CA GLN A 67 -25.86 -9.22 -19.77
C GLN A 67 -25.24 -9.33 -18.38
N GLU A 68 -25.97 -10.03 -17.52
CA GLU A 68 -25.68 -10.36 -16.13
C GLU A 68 -24.35 -11.10 -15.90
N ARG A 69 -23.73 -11.67 -16.95
CA ARG A 69 -22.52 -12.50 -16.87
C ARG A 69 -21.21 -11.73 -16.64
N PHE A 70 -21.22 -10.39 -16.69
CA PHE A 70 -20.01 -9.54 -16.55
C PHE A 70 -19.99 -8.64 -15.30
N ARG A 71 -20.83 -8.93 -14.28
CA ARG A 71 -21.04 -8.10 -13.08
C ARG A 71 -19.77 -7.57 -12.39
N THR A 72 -18.64 -8.29 -12.41
CA THR A 72 -17.38 -7.83 -11.79
C THR A 72 -16.76 -6.62 -12.50
N LEU A 73 -16.83 -6.55 -13.84
CA LEU A 73 -16.31 -5.40 -14.61
C LEU A 73 -17.18 -4.15 -14.41
N THR A 74 -18.50 -4.33 -14.24
CA THR A 74 -19.48 -3.26 -14.14
C THR A 74 -19.32 -2.41 -12.89
N THR A 75 -18.92 -3.02 -11.76
CA THR A 75 -18.76 -2.33 -10.46
C THR A 75 -17.79 -1.14 -10.50
N ALA A 76 -16.74 -1.19 -11.34
CA ALA A 76 -15.78 -0.09 -11.47
C ALA A 76 -16.40 1.17 -12.11
N TYR A 77 -17.35 1.01 -13.02
CA TYR A 77 -17.99 2.12 -13.72
C TYR A 77 -18.99 2.85 -12.84
N TYR A 78 -19.78 2.11 -12.04
CA TYR A 78 -20.70 2.70 -11.04
C TYR A 78 -19.98 3.66 -10.09
N ARG A 79 -18.78 3.29 -9.61
CA ARG A 79 -18.02 4.08 -8.63
C ARG A 79 -17.56 5.45 -9.13
N SER A 80 -17.35 5.59 -10.44
CA SER A 80 -16.82 6.81 -11.06
C SER A 80 -17.87 7.63 -11.81
N ALA A 81 -19.13 7.18 -11.82
CA ALA A 81 -20.21 7.86 -12.50
C ALA A 81 -20.64 9.11 -11.71
N HIS A 82 -20.69 10.24 -12.40
CA HIS A 82 -21.32 11.47 -11.91
C HIS A 82 -22.85 11.37 -12.09
N GLY A 83 -23.29 10.80 -13.22
CA GLY A 83 -24.70 10.55 -13.53
C GLY A 83 -24.94 9.14 -14.05
N ILE A 84 -26.08 8.54 -13.71
CA ILE A 84 -26.52 7.23 -14.17
C ILE A 84 -27.86 7.35 -14.86
N ILE A 85 -27.94 6.82 -16.07
CA ILE A 85 -29.13 6.83 -16.91
C ILE A 85 -29.66 5.39 -16.96
N MET A 86 -30.81 5.17 -16.35
CA MET A 86 -31.49 3.88 -16.30
C MET A 86 -32.46 3.77 -17.47
N VAL A 87 -32.24 2.82 -18.38
CA VAL A 87 -33.00 2.70 -19.63
C VAL A 87 -33.85 1.42 -19.60
N TYR A 88 -35.15 1.56 -19.88
CA TYR A 88 -36.07 0.44 -20.14
C TYR A 88 -36.76 0.61 -21.50
N ASP A 89 -37.39 -0.44 -22.02
CA ASP A 89 -38.21 -0.40 -23.24
C ASP A 89 -39.68 -0.21 -22.88
N VAL A 90 -40.34 0.83 -23.40
CA VAL A 90 -41.76 1.10 -23.10
C VAL A 90 -42.71 0.03 -23.62
N ASN A 91 -42.24 -0.83 -24.53
CA ASN A 91 -42.99 -1.93 -25.13
C ASN A 91 -42.75 -3.28 -24.43
N GLU A 92 -41.86 -3.35 -23.43
CA GLU A 92 -41.53 -4.57 -22.69
C GLU A 92 -41.60 -4.32 -21.18
N LYS A 93 -42.72 -4.70 -20.57
CA LYS A 93 -43.00 -4.42 -19.14
C LYS A 93 -41.95 -4.99 -18.18
N GLU A 94 -41.38 -6.15 -18.47
CA GLU A 94 -40.35 -6.78 -17.62
C GLU A 94 -39.11 -5.88 -17.47
N THR A 95 -38.68 -5.21 -18.55
CA THR A 95 -37.50 -4.33 -18.51
C THR A 95 -37.70 -3.12 -17.58
N TYR A 96 -38.95 -2.69 -17.40
CA TYR A 96 -39.32 -1.66 -16.42
C TYR A 96 -39.33 -2.20 -14.99
N LEU A 97 -39.81 -3.43 -14.76
CA LEU A 97 -39.81 -4.04 -13.43
C LEU A 97 -38.39 -4.30 -12.90
N HIS A 98 -37.42 -4.54 -13.77
CA HIS A 98 -36.02 -4.68 -13.38
C HIS A 98 -35.34 -3.37 -12.96
N ILE A 99 -35.97 -2.20 -13.15
CA ILE A 99 -35.41 -0.92 -12.70
C ILE A 99 -35.18 -0.90 -11.19
N ASP A 100 -36.01 -1.57 -10.39
CA ASP A 100 -35.78 -1.70 -8.95
C ASP A 100 -34.46 -2.45 -8.64
N GLN A 101 -34.13 -3.49 -9.42
CA GLN A 101 -32.85 -4.21 -9.28
C GLN A 101 -31.67 -3.34 -9.69
N TRP A 102 -31.82 -2.54 -10.75
CA TRP A 102 -30.81 -1.58 -11.18
C TRP A 102 -30.60 -0.47 -10.14
N LEU A 103 -31.65 -0.05 -9.44
CA LEU A 103 -31.56 0.89 -8.32
C LEU A 103 -30.80 0.29 -7.14
N GLU A 104 -31.07 -0.96 -6.76
CA GLU A 104 -30.30 -1.67 -5.73
C GLU A 104 -28.81 -1.77 -6.11
N GLU A 105 -28.49 -2.02 -7.38
CA GLU A 105 -27.10 -2.01 -7.85
C GLU A 105 -26.45 -0.62 -7.75
N ILE A 106 -27.17 0.44 -8.10
CA ILE A 106 -26.68 1.83 -7.93
C ILE A 106 -26.41 2.11 -6.46
N GLU A 107 -27.35 1.79 -5.56
CA GLU A 107 -27.20 2.01 -4.12
C GLU A 107 -26.03 1.22 -3.52
N ARG A 108 -25.75 0.04 -4.08
CA ARG A 108 -24.68 -0.82 -3.62
C ARG A 108 -23.30 -0.42 -4.12
N TYR A 109 -23.19 0.12 -5.34
CA TYR A 109 -21.90 0.30 -6.02
C TYR A 109 -21.55 1.73 -6.39
N ALA A 110 -22.51 2.64 -6.50
CA ALA A 110 -22.25 4.04 -6.83
C ALA A 110 -21.93 4.87 -5.58
N CYS A 111 -21.21 5.98 -5.78
CA CYS A 111 -20.92 6.92 -4.70
C CYS A 111 -22.17 7.71 -4.28
N GLY A 112 -22.25 8.09 -2.99
CA GLY A 112 -23.31 8.96 -2.50
C GLY A 112 -23.35 10.29 -3.26
N GLY A 113 -24.53 10.67 -3.76
CA GLY A 113 -24.72 11.90 -4.53
C GLY A 113 -24.75 11.74 -6.06
N VAL A 114 -24.63 10.51 -6.58
CA VAL A 114 -24.77 10.25 -8.03
C VAL A 114 -26.13 10.73 -8.55
N ASN A 115 -26.13 11.48 -9.65
CA ASN A 115 -27.38 11.94 -10.26
C ASN A 115 -28.03 10.80 -11.06
N LYS A 116 -29.36 10.70 -11.03
CA LYS A 116 -30.09 9.58 -11.62
C LYS A 116 -31.14 10.13 -12.58
N LEU A 117 -31.29 9.49 -13.74
CA LEU A 117 -32.30 9.80 -14.74
C LEU A 117 -32.94 8.50 -15.24
N LEU A 118 -34.27 8.44 -15.23
CA LEU A 118 -35.02 7.32 -15.78
C LEU A 118 -35.39 7.61 -17.25
N VAL A 119 -35.15 6.64 -18.13
CA VAL A 119 -35.39 6.77 -19.57
C VAL A 119 -36.25 5.61 -20.09
N GLY A 120 -37.41 5.92 -20.64
CA GLY A 120 -38.25 4.96 -21.36
C GLY A 120 -37.99 5.04 -22.86
N ASN A 121 -37.31 4.06 -23.44
CA ASN A 121 -36.91 4.07 -24.84
C ASN A 121 -37.91 3.34 -25.76
N LYS A 122 -37.80 3.58 -27.08
CA LYS A 122 -38.63 3.02 -28.16
C LYS A 122 -40.10 3.47 -28.13
N CYS A 123 -40.35 4.73 -27.76
CA CYS A 123 -41.70 5.31 -27.73
C CYS A 123 -42.33 5.50 -29.13
N ASP A 124 -41.56 5.30 -30.21
CA ASP A 124 -42.02 5.38 -31.61
C ASP A 124 -42.94 4.21 -32.03
N LEU A 125 -42.93 3.09 -31.29
CA LEU A 125 -43.71 1.90 -31.62
C LEU A 125 -45.16 2.00 -31.12
N LEU A 126 -45.97 2.80 -31.83
CA LEU A 126 -47.39 2.98 -31.53
C LEU A 126 -48.15 1.64 -31.46
N GLY A 127 -48.99 1.48 -30.44
CA GLY A 127 -49.84 0.28 -30.24
C GLY A 127 -49.13 -0.94 -29.62
N LYS A 128 -47.83 -0.86 -29.32
CA LYS A 128 -47.07 -1.92 -28.62
C LYS A 128 -46.73 -1.58 -27.16
N ARG A 129 -47.11 -0.40 -26.70
CA ARG A 129 -46.83 0.10 -25.34
C ARG A 129 -47.38 -0.86 -24.29
N GLN A 130 -46.53 -1.24 -23.34
CA GLN A 130 -46.88 -2.04 -22.16
C GLN A 130 -46.67 -1.27 -20.84
N VAL A 131 -45.92 -0.17 -20.87
CA VAL A 131 -45.67 0.71 -19.73
C VAL A 131 -46.28 2.08 -20.02
N GLU A 132 -47.28 2.47 -19.25
CA GLU A 132 -47.93 3.77 -19.36
C GLU A 132 -47.00 4.90 -18.91
N TYR A 133 -47.02 6.02 -19.64
CA TYR A 133 -46.17 7.18 -19.35
C TYR A 133 -46.35 7.69 -17.90
N GLU A 134 -47.61 7.81 -17.46
CA GLU A 134 -47.93 8.30 -16.11
C GLU A 134 -47.48 7.35 -15.00
N MET A 135 -47.38 6.04 -15.28
CA MET A 135 -46.88 5.06 -14.32
C MET A 135 -45.38 5.26 -14.06
N ALA A 136 -44.58 5.34 -15.12
CA ALA A 136 -43.14 5.55 -15.01
C ALA A 136 -42.80 6.95 -14.48
N LYS A 137 -43.58 7.97 -14.86
CA LYS A 137 -43.46 9.33 -14.33
C LYS A 137 -43.74 9.40 -12.83
N SER A 138 -44.84 8.77 -12.38
CA SER A 138 -45.15 8.69 -10.95
C SER A 138 -44.06 7.95 -10.17
N PHE A 139 -43.50 6.89 -10.75
CA PHE A 139 -42.37 6.16 -10.17
C PHE A 139 -41.14 7.06 -9.99
N ALA A 140 -40.73 7.79 -11.03
CA ALA A 140 -39.60 8.70 -11.00
C ALA A 140 -39.81 9.86 -9.99
N GLN A 141 -41.02 10.41 -9.92
CA GLN A 141 -41.38 11.45 -8.94
C GLN A 141 -41.22 10.97 -7.49
N ARG A 142 -41.62 9.73 -7.18
CA ARG A 142 -41.43 9.14 -5.85
C ARG A 142 -39.96 9.02 -5.48
N LEU A 143 -39.09 8.74 -6.46
CA LEU A 143 -37.64 8.64 -6.28
C LEU A 143 -36.92 9.99 -6.35
N GLN A 144 -37.64 11.08 -6.66
CA GLN A 144 -37.09 12.42 -6.90
C GLN A 144 -36.00 12.43 -7.98
N ILE A 145 -36.23 11.69 -9.07
CA ILE A 145 -35.37 11.64 -10.25
C ILE A 145 -36.12 12.13 -11.47
N SER A 146 -35.40 12.65 -12.47
CA SER A 146 -36.01 13.04 -13.73
C SER A 146 -36.42 11.85 -14.58
N PHE A 147 -37.41 12.06 -15.45
CA PHE A 147 -37.95 11.03 -16.35
C PHE A 147 -38.18 11.58 -17.76
N ILE A 148 -37.66 10.86 -18.76
CA ILE A 148 -37.79 11.22 -20.18
C ILE A 148 -38.10 9.97 -21.00
N GLU A 149 -39.07 10.04 -21.92
CA GLU A 149 -39.25 9.00 -22.94
C GLU A 149 -38.53 9.38 -24.23
N THR A 150 -37.87 8.40 -24.86
CA THR A 150 -37.03 8.59 -26.03
C THR A 150 -37.33 7.61 -27.15
N SER A 151 -36.92 7.96 -28.37
CA SER A 151 -36.70 7.00 -29.43
C SER A 151 -35.35 7.24 -30.09
N ALA A 152 -34.45 6.26 -29.95
CA ALA A 152 -33.19 6.26 -30.69
C ALA A 152 -33.40 6.18 -32.22
N LYS A 153 -34.56 5.67 -32.67
CA LYS A 153 -34.87 5.48 -34.09
C LYS A 153 -35.14 6.80 -34.78
N ASP A 154 -36.10 7.58 -34.28
CA ASP A 154 -36.50 8.86 -34.87
C ASP A 154 -35.87 10.09 -34.19
N ARG A 155 -34.99 9.85 -33.19
CA ARG A 155 -34.26 10.84 -32.41
C ARG A 155 -35.12 11.63 -31.40
N THR A 156 -36.36 11.22 -31.15
CA THR A 156 -37.21 11.85 -30.13
C THR A 156 -36.52 11.86 -28.77
N ASN A 157 -36.32 13.07 -28.22
CA ASN A 157 -35.71 13.36 -26.91
C ASN A 157 -34.31 12.78 -26.65
N VAL A 158 -33.60 12.29 -27.67
CA VAL A 158 -32.26 11.67 -27.46
C VAL A 158 -31.27 12.68 -26.91
N ASP A 159 -31.18 13.87 -27.51
CA ASP A 159 -30.31 14.93 -27.01
C ASP A 159 -30.78 15.40 -25.62
N ASN A 160 -32.09 15.55 -25.41
CA ASN A 160 -32.66 16.01 -24.13
C ASN A 160 -32.23 15.16 -22.93
N VAL A 161 -32.06 13.84 -23.08
CA VAL A 161 -31.55 12.97 -21.99
C VAL A 161 -30.19 13.44 -21.48
N PHE A 162 -29.24 13.67 -22.40
CA PHE A 162 -27.87 14.00 -22.03
C PHE A 162 -27.72 15.46 -21.62
N TYR A 163 -28.48 16.37 -22.24
CA TYR A 163 -28.52 17.79 -21.83
C TYR A 163 -29.15 17.95 -20.43
N THR A 164 -30.30 17.32 -20.17
CA THR A 164 -30.94 17.35 -18.84
C THR A 164 -30.00 16.82 -17.76
N MET A 165 -29.36 15.68 -17.99
CA MET A 165 -28.37 15.13 -17.05
C MET A 165 -27.19 16.09 -16.82
N ALA A 166 -26.68 16.72 -17.87
CA ALA A 166 -25.57 17.67 -17.76
C ALA A 166 -25.97 18.97 -17.03
N GLU A 167 -27.20 19.46 -17.26
CA GLU A 167 -27.78 20.62 -16.57
C GLU A 167 -27.95 20.34 -15.08
N GLU A 168 -28.60 19.23 -14.72
CA GLU A 168 -28.81 18.82 -13.33
C GLU A 168 -27.49 18.62 -12.57
N LEU A 169 -26.51 17.98 -13.23
CA LEU A 169 -25.17 17.83 -12.67
C LEU A 169 -24.52 19.19 -12.44
N ARG A 170 -24.59 20.10 -13.41
CA ARG A 170 -24.04 21.44 -13.28
C ARG A 170 -24.75 22.27 -12.19
N GLU A 171 -26.06 22.19 -12.07
CA GLU A 171 -26.81 22.90 -11.02
C GLU A 171 -26.47 22.40 -9.62
N LYS A 172 -26.30 21.09 -9.45
CA LYS A 172 -25.78 20.50 -8.21
C LYS A 172 -24.37 20.98 -7.85
N LEU A 173 -23.59 21.44 -8.84
CA LEU A 173 -22.24 21.97 -8.67
C LEU A 173 -22.23 23.50 -8.44
N GLY A 174 -23.33 24.19 -8.78
CA GLY A 174 -23.48 25.65 -8.64
C GLY A 174 -24.20 26.10 -7.36
N SER A 175 -24.81 25.17 -6.60
CA SER A 175 -25.46 25.46 -5.32
C SER A 175 -24.52 25.14 -4.14
N PRO A 176 -24.29 26.06 -3.19
CA PRO A 176 -23.56 25.72 -1.97
C PRO A 176 -24.40 24.70 -1.19
N LEU A 177 -23.89 23.48 -1.05
CA LEU A 177 -24.52 22.42 -0.26
C LEU A 177 -24.64 22.86 1.20
N THR A 178 -25.79 23.41 1.60
CA THR A 178 -26.24 23.42 2.99
C THR A 178 -26.96 22.12 3.27
N SER A 179 -26.22 21.05 3.52
CA SER A 179 -26.73 19.91 4.29
C SER A 179 -26.38 20.13 5.78
N PRO A 180 -27.34 19.98 6.71
CA PRO A 180 -27.09 20.20 8.15
C PRO A 180 -26.16 19.17 8.83
N ASP A 181 -25.56 18.23 8.11
CA ASP A 181 -24.70 17.14 8.65
C ASP A 181 -23.23 17.21 8.18
N GLY A 182 -22.72 18.43 7.94
CA GLY A 182 -21.41 18.74 7.36
C GLY A 182 -20.17 18.55 8.27
N GLY A 183 -19.97 17.37 8.87
CA GLY A 183 -18.78 17.06 9.68
C GLY A 183 -17.84 16.02 9.06
N GLY A 184 -17.02 16.39 8.07
CA GLY A 184 -15.94 15.50 7.58
C GLY A 184 -14.88 16.20 6.73
N ASP A 185 -13.69 15.59 6.62
CA ASP A 185 -12.44 16.16 6.04
C ASP A 185 -12.42 16.35 4.51
N SER A 186 -13.59 16.40 3.87
CA SER A 186 -13.71 16.53 2.41
C SER A 186 -13.35 17.93 1.89
N GLY A 187 -13.20 18.93 2.78
CA GLY A 187 -12.92 20.34 2.47
C GLY A 187 -11.46 20.79 2.63
N VAL A 188 -10.52 19.90 2.98
CA VAL A 188 -9.11 20.25 3.26
C VAL A 188 -8.30 20.64 2.01
N GLY A 189 -8.83 20.40 0.81
CA GLY A 189 -8.24 20.83 -0.47
C GLY A 189 -7.27 19.83 -1.13
N LYS A 190 -7.44 18.52 -0.86
CA LYS A 190 -6.69 17.42 -1.52
C LYS A 190 -6.68 17.55 -3.04
N SER A 191 -7.86 17.73 -3.63
CA SER A 191 -8.00 17.81 -5.09
C SER A 191 -7.54 19.16 -5.64
N CYS A 192 -7.62 20.24 -4.86
CA CYS A 192 -7.02 21.53 -5.25
C CYS A 192 -5.50 21.41 -5.35
N LEU A 193 -4.86 20.72 -4.39
CA LEU A 193 -3.42 20.42 -4.46
C LEU A 193 -3.09 19.57 -5.68
N LEU A 194 -3.89 18.53 -5.95
CA LEU A 194 -3.67 17.69 -7.12
C LEU A 194 -3.89 18.44 -8.44
N MET A 195 -4.94 19.25 -8.55
CA MET A 195 -5.21 20.07 -9.75
C MET A 195 -4.10 21.08 -9.98
N ARG A 196 -3.60 21.72 -8.91
CA ARG A 196 -2.47 22.63 -8.99
C ARG A 196 -1.23 21.90 -9.48
N PHE A 197 -0.91 20.76 -8.90
CA PHE A 197 0.24 19.96 -9.29
C PHE A 197 0.16 19.44 -10.72
N ILE A 198 -0.97 18.86 -11.15
CA ILE A 198 -1.07 18.23 -12.47
C ILE A 198 -1.21 19.26 -13.59
N ASP A 199 -2.10 20.24 -13.39
CA ASP A 199 -2.60 21.09 -14.47
C ASP A 199 -2.13 22.56 -14.35
N ASP A 200 -1.39 22.91 -13.29
CA ASP A 200 -1.06 24.31 -12.91
C ASP A 200 -2.31 25.21 -12.87
N LYS A 201 -3.35 24.70 -12.22
CA LYS A 201 -4.65 25.36 -12.10
C LYS A 201 -5.19 25.34 -10.68
N PHE A 202 -5.99 26.34 -10.36
CA PHE A 202 -6.72 26.44 -9.09
C PHE A 202 -8.13 27.00 -9.34
N THR A 203 -9.09 26.55 -8.53
CA THR A 203 -10.46 27.09 -8.54
C THR A 203 -10.94 27.29 -7.11
N GLU A 204 -11.62 28.42 -6.86
CA GLU A 204 -12.26 28.72 -5.56
C GLU A 204 -13.60 27.98 -5.42
N SER A 205 -14.27 27.64 -6.54
CA SER A 205 -15.49 26.85 -6.55
C SER A 205 -15.12 25.35 -6.57
N PHE A 206 -14.79 24.82 -5.39
CA PHE A 206 -14.39 23.43 -5.25
C PHE A 206 -15.55 22.57 -4.74
N ILE A 207 -15.94 21.54 -5.50
CA ILE A 207 -16.88 20.50 -5.07
C ILE A 207 -16.07 19.37 -4.45
N SER A 208 -16.42 18.92 -3.25
CA SER A 208 -15.81 17.73 -2.64
C SER A 208 -15.77 16.59 -3.65
N THR A 209 -14.59 16.00 -3.87
CA THR A 209 -14.43 14.93 -4.85
C THR A 209 -15.35 13.76 -4.50
N ILE A 210 -16.11 13.28 -5.48
CA ILE A 210 -17.07 12.19 -5.33
C ILE A 210 -16.37 10.91 -5.79
N GLY A 211 -15.96 10.07 -4.84
CA GLY A 211 -15.25 8.81 -5.14
C GLY A 211 -13.73 8.94 -5.14
N VAL A 212 -13.05 8.19 -6.02
CA VAL A 212 -11.59 8.21 -6.17
C VAL A 212 -11.23 8.68 -7.57
N ASP A 213 -10.57 9.84 -7.69
CA ASP A 213 -10.03 10.32 -8.97
C ASP A 213 -8.62 9.75 -9.19
N PHE A 214 -8.27 9.48 -10.45
CA PHE A 214 -6.97 8.89 -10.81
C PHE A 214 -6.25 9.78 -11.83
N LYS A 215 -5.05 10.24 -11.46
CA LYS A 215 -4.21 11.08 -12.29
C LYS A 215 -2.84 10.44 -12.50
N ILE A 216 -2.25 10.72 -13.65
CA ILE A 216 -0.88 10.30 -13.97
C ILE A 216 -0.08 11.55 -14.27
N ARG A 217 1.06 11.74 -13.60
CA ARG A 217 2.07 12.75 -13.95
C ARG A 217 3.39 12.06 -14.16
N THR A 218 4.12 12.47 -15.20
CA THR A 218 5.51 12.06 -15.37
C THR A 218 6.39 13.22 -14.92
N MET A 219 7.35 12.93 -14.06
CA MET A 219 8.30 13.91 -13.53
C MET A 219 9.73 13.38 -13.65
N ASN A 220 10.68 14.31 -13.75
CA ASN A 220 12.10 13.99 -13.77
C ASN A 220 12.71 14.36 -12.42
N VAL A 221 13.12 13.35 -11.65
CA VAL A 221 13.74 13.53 -10.34
C VAL A 221 15.15 12.95 -10.40
N HIS A 222 16.17 13.80 -10.22
CA HIS A 222 17.59 13.45 -10.34
C HIS A 222 17.97 12.67 -11.62
N GLY A 223 17.38 13.04 -12.76
CA GLY A 223 17.65 12.39 -14.06
C GLY A 223 16.87 11.09 -14.30
N LYS A 224 16.03 10.65 -13.35
CA LYS A 224 15.12 9.51 -13.51
C LYS A 224 13.72 9.99 -13.85
N ILE A 225 13.15 9.40 -14.91
CA ILE A 225 11.77 9.64 -15.30
C ILE A 225 10.86 8.78 -14.41
N VAL A 226 10.15 9.41 -13.49
CA VAL A 226 9.20 8.77 -12.58
C VAL A 226 7.78 9.04 -13.07
N ARG A 227 7.02 7.97 -13.30
CA ARG A 227 5.60 8.04 -13.66
C ARG A 227 4.76 7.85 -12.40
N LEU A 228 4.28 8.95 -11.85
CA LEU A 228 3.37 8.95 -10.72
C LEU A 228 1.98 8.50 -11.15
N GLN A 229 1.39 7.63 -10.33
CA GLN A 229 -0.01 7.24 -10.35
C GLN A 229 -0.60 7.75 -9.05
N ILE A 230 -1.52 8.70 -9.11
CA ILE A 230 -2.04 9.42 -7.95
C ILE A 230 -3.54 9.17 -7.87
N TRP A 231 -3.98 8.70 -6.70
CA TRP A 231 -5.38 8.49 -6.38
C TRP A 231 -5.83 9.56 -5.39
N ASP A 232 -6.80 10.38 -5.78
CA ASP A 232 -7.43 11.37 -4.91
C ASP A 232 -8.72 10.78 -4.34
N THR A 233 -8.64 10.33 -3.09
CA THR A 233 -9.75 9.70 -2.37
C THR A 233 -10.52 10.76 -1.62
N ALA A 234 -11.78 10.98 -1.94
CA ALA A 234 -12.56 12.02 -1.29
C ALA A 234 -13.90 11.53 -0.74
N GLY A 235 -14.17 11.93 0.51
CA GLY A 235 -15.37 11.57 1.27
C GLY A 235 -15.50 10.08 1.61
N GLN A 236 -14.77 9.20 0.93
CA GLN A 236 -14.73 7.75 1.08
C GLN A 236 -14.22 7.30 2.45
N GLU A 237 -13.56 8.21 3.16
CA GLU A 237 -13.03 8.01 4.50
C GLU A 237 -14.13 7.80 5.59
N ARG A 238 -15.41 8.01 5.22
CA ARG A 238 -16.59 7.62 6.02
C ARG A 238 -16.96 6.13 5.90
N PHE A 239 -16.45 5.43 4.89
CA PHE A 239 -16.73 4.00 4.63
C PHE A 239 -15.45 3.16 4.74
N ARG A 240 -15.09 2.82 5.99
CA ARG A 240 -13.90 2.05 6.40
C ARG A 240 -13.63 0.74 5.62
N SER A 241 -14.61 0.21 4.89
CA SER A 241 -14.50 -1.03 4.12
C SER A 241 -13.90 -0.86 2.71
N ILE A 242 -13.92 0.34 2.13
CA ILE A 242 -13.49 0.57 0.73
C ILE A 242 -12.06 1.15 0.67
N SER A 243 -11.69 2.01 1.63
CA SER A 243 -10.36 2.63 1.73
C SER A 243 -9.21 1.60 1.73
N ALA A 244 -9.43 0.42 2.32
CA ALA A 244 -8.45 -0.65 2.42
C ALA A 244 -7.86 -1.11 1.07
N THR A 245 -8.63 -1.00 -0.01
CA THR A 245 -8.20 -1.43 -1.35
C THR A 245 -7.18 -0.46 -1.95
N TYR A 246 -7.31 0.83 -1.66
CA TYR A 246 -6.41 1.87 -2.17
C TYR A 246 -5.11 1.95 -1.37
N TYR A 247 -5.16 1.60 -0.07
CA TYR A 247 -3.97 1.55 0.79
C TYR A 247 -3.08 0.32 0.51
N ARG A 248 -3.66 -0.84 0.18
CA ARG A 248 -2.94 -2.13 0.12
C ARG A 248 -1.75 -2.18 -0.86
N ASN A 249 -1.76 -1.34 -1.90
CA ASN A 249 -0.70 -1.25 -2.90
C ASN A 249 -0.14 0.17 -3.08
N ALA A 250 -0.48 1.09 -2.17
CA ALA A 250 0.06 2.44 -2.21
C ALA A 250 1.56 2.41 -1.87
N HIS A 251 2.37 3.11 -2.67
CA HIS A 251 3.78 3.29 -2.38
C HIS A 251 4.00 4.45 -1.40
N GLY A 252 3.21 5.53 -1.54
CA GLY A 252 3.20 6.68 -0.66
C GLY A 252 1.77 7.18 -0.40
N ILE A 253 1.56 7.79 0.77
CA ILE A 253 0.29 8.37 1.21
C ILE A 253 0.55 9.81 1.68
N ILE A 254 -0.29 10.74 1.21
CA ILE A 254 -0.24 12.15 1.59
C ILE A 254 -1.48 12.43 2.44
N LEU A 255 -1.27 12.82 3.69
CA LEU A 255 -2.31 13.18 4.65
C LEU A 255 -2.45 14.70 4.65
N VAL A 256 -3.63 15.22 4.29
CA VAL A 256 -3.85 16.66 4.14
C VAL A 256 -4.85 17.14 5.17
N TYR A 257 -4.53 18.23 5.88
CA TYR A 257 -5.46 18.97 6.74
C TYR A 257 -5.51 20.45 6.32
N ASP A 258 -6.50 21.20 6.79
CA ASP A 258 -6.62 22.65 6.58
C ASP A 258 -6.06 23.39 7.79
N VAL A 259 -5.07 24.25 7.61
CA VAL A 259 -4.43 25.00 8.72
C VAL A 259 -5.41 25.95 9.43
N ASN A 260 -6.53 26.27 8.78
CA ASN A 260 -7.58 27.14 9.30
C ASN A 260 -8.70 26.36 10.00
N TRP A 261 -8.56 25.04 10.15
CA TRP A 261 -9.59 24.19 10.74
C TRP A 261 -8.97 23.10 11.64
N MET A 262 -8.96 23.35 12.95
CA MET A 262 -8.33 22.47 13.95
C MET A 262 -8.87 21.03 13.94
N GLU A 263 -10.18 20.83 13.75
CA GLU A 263 -10.75 19.47 13.73
C GLU A 263 -10.14 18.59 12.63
N SER A 264 -9.85 19.16 11.45
CA SER A 264 -9.21 18.40 10.36
C SER A 264 -7.80 17.92 10.72
N PHE A 265 -7.10 18.66 11.58
CA PHE A 265 -5.79 18.27 12.10
C PHE A 265 -5.94 17.17 13.17
N LEU A 266 -6.93 17.29 14.07
CA LEU A 266 -7.21 16.26 15.08
C LEU A 266 -7.59 14.90 14.45
N HIS A 267 -8.26 14.91 13.30
CA HIS A 267 -8.60 13.67 12.58
C HIS A 267 -7.38 12.93 11.99
N ILE A 268 -6.20 13.57 11.89
CA ILE A 268 -5.00 12.94 11.32
C ILE A 268 -4.58 11.68 12.12
N ASP A 269 -4.72 11.67 13.45
CA ASP A 269 -4.44 10.48 14.27
C ASP A 269 -5.33 9.28 13.88
N GLN A 270 -6.60 9.54 13.56
CA GLN A 270 -7.50 8.50 13.06
C GLN A 270 -7.09 8.01 11.67
N TRP A 271 -6.69 8.91 10.78
CA TRP A 271 -6.21 8.55 9.45
C TRP A 271 -4.94 7.72 9.48
N LEU A 272 -4.00 8.05 10.37
CA LEU A 272 -2.78 7.27 10.56
C LEU A 272 -3.08 5.84 11.02
N LYS A 273 -3.99 5.66 11.98
CA LYS A 273 -4.43 4.33 12.42
C LYS A 273 -5.08 3.53 11.30
N GLU A 274 -5.80 4.19 10.39
CA GLU A 274 -6.40 3.53 9.23
C GLU A 274 -5.36 3.12 8.19
N VAL A 275 -4.39 3.98 7.92
CA VAL A 275 -3.23 3.69 7.07
C VAL A 275 -2.44 2.51 7.65
N GLU A 276 -2.21 2.47 8.96
CA GLU A 276 -1.49 1.38 9.63
C GLU A 276 -2.21 0.04 9.56
N ARG A 277 -3.56 0.06 9.58
CA ARG A 277 -4.36 -1.17 9.49
C ARG A 277 -4.41 -1.75 8.09
N ASN A 278 -4.29 -0.92 7.06
CA ASN A 278 -4.66 -1.29 5.70
C ASN A 278 -3.56 -1.14 4.65
N ALA A 279 -2.59 -0.25 4.88
CA ALA A 279 -1.42 -0.10 4.03
C ALA A 279 -0.32 -1.06 4.48
N GLY A 280 0.49 -1.52 3.53
CA GLY A 280 1.68 -2.31 3.88
C GLY A 280 2.67 -1.48 4.71
N ALA A 281 3.46 -2.14 5.56
CA ALA A 281 4.48 -1.50 6.42
C ALA A 281 5.54 -0.66 5.67
N ARG A 282 5.53 -0.72 4.33
CA ARG A 282 6.50 -0.08 3.42
C ARG A 282 6.02 1.27 2.84
N VAL A 283 4.80 1.71 3.15
CA VAL A 283 4.22 2.95 2.59
C VAL A 283 4.92 4.21 3.15
N SER A 284 5.39 5.12 2.28
CA SER A 284 5.83 6.47 2.71
C SER A 284 4.64 7.32 3.12
N ARG A 285 4.81 8.21 4.10
CA ARG A 285 3.75 9.04 4.66
C ARG A 285 4.25 10.48 4.75
N LEU A 286 3.44 11.42 4.27
CA LEU A 286 3.74 12.85 4.29
C LEU A 286 2.52 13.59 4.84
N LEU A 287 2.73 14.43 5.85
CA LEU A 287 1.71 15.32 6.40
C LEU A 287 1.76 16.67 5.68
N VAL A 288 0.58 17.18 5.29
CA VAL A 288 0.45 18.42 4.55
C VAL A 288 -0.59 19.32 5.21
N GLY A 289 -0.16 20.50 5.65
CA GLY A 289 -1.06 21.58 6.07
C GLY A 289 -1.38 22.48 4.89
N ASN A 290 -2.61 22.47 4.40
CA ASN A 290 -3.01 23.24 3.23
C ASN A 290 -3.73 24.55 3.63
N LYS A 291 -3.80 25.49 2.68
CA LYS A 291 -4.42 26.83 2.81
C LYS A 291 -3.66 27.77 3.76
N CYS A 292 -2.33 27.70 3.78
CA CYS A 292 -1.48 28.62 4.54
C CYS A 292 -1.53 30.07 4.04
N ASP A 293 -2.15 30.32 2.88
CA ASP A 293 -2.43 31.67 2.38
C ASP A 293 -3.44 32.46 3.22
N LEU A 294 -4.21 31.78 4.08
CA LEU A 294 -5.24 32.38 4.92
C LEU A 294 -4.76 32.61 6.36
N GLU A 295 -3.55 33.13 6.56
CA GLU A 295 -2.91 33.27 7.88
C GLU A 295 -3.80 33.95 8.95
N GLY A 296 -4.65 34.92 8.55
CA GLY A 296 -5.60 35.58 9.46
C GLY A 296 -6.76 34.70 9.97
N LYS A 297 -6.88 33.46 9.48
CA LYS A 297 -7.87 32.44 9.90
C LYS A 297 -7.19 31.18 10.47
N ARG A 298 -5.87 31.19 10.63
CA ARG A 298 -5.10 30.04 11.12
C ARG A 298 -5.62 29.59 12.49
N GLN A 299 -5.84 28.29 12.62
CA GLN A 299 -6.21 27.64 13.88
C GLN A 299 -5.14 26.64 14.34
N VAL A 300 -4.39 26.06 13.39
CA VAL A 300 -3.29 25.13 13.65
C VAL A 300 -1.97 25.87 13.53
N ASP A 301 -1.27 25.99 14.64
CA ASP A 301 0.06 26.58 14.68
C ASP A 301 1.07 25.68 13.95
N TYR A 302 2.00 26.31 13.20
CA TYR A 302 3.00 25.60 12.42
C TYR A 302 3.87 24.68 13.28
N GLU A 303 4.35 25.16 14.44
CA GLU A 303 5.19 24.38 15.33
C GLU A 303 4.40 23.25 15.98
N VAL A 304 3.10 23.44 16.28
CA VAL A 304 2.25 22.35 16.77
C VAL A 304 2.13 21.22 15.74
N ALA A 305 1.84 21.56 14.49
CA ALA A 305 1.72 20.57 13.42
C ALA A 305 3.06 19.89 13.07
N LYS A 306 4.15 20.65 13.10
CA LYS A 306 5.50 20.14 12.88
C LYS A 306 5.95 19.20 13.99
N ASN A 307 5.77 19.59 15.26
CA ASN A 307 6.09 18.73 16.39
C ASN A 307 5.26 17.43 16.36
N PHE A 308 3.99 17.51 15.98
CA PHE A 308 3.16 16.32 15.77
C PHE A 308 3.69 15.43 14.64
N ALA A 309 4.09 16.02 13.51
CA ALA A 309 4.70 15.26 12.41
C ALA A 309 6.02 14.58 12.81
N ASP A 310 6.85 15.29 13.56
CA ASP A 310 8.11 14.79 14.11
C ASP A 310 7.85 13.66 15.13
N ASP A 311 6.80 13.76 15.95
CA ASP A 311 6.43 12.73 16.92
C ASP A 311 5.95 11.43 16.22
N ILE A 312 5.14 11.56 15.17
CA ILE A 312 4.50 10.41 14.51
C ILE A 312 5.34 9.80 13.39
N GLY A 313 6.46 10.41 12.99
CA GLY A 313 7.30 9.76 12.00
C GLY A 313 7.26 10.32 10.59
N VAL A 314 6.67 11.49 10.31
CA VAL A 314 6.32 11.84 8.92
C VAL A 314 6.88 13.20 8.53
N SER A 315 7.32 13.32 7.27
CA SER A 315 7.69 14.61 6.71
C SER A 315 6.50 15.57 6.78
N PHE A 316 6.77 16.86 6.91
CA PHE A 316 5.75 17.89 7.02
C PHE A 316 6.01 19.04 6.06
N VAL A 317 4.98 19.43 5.32
CA VAL A 317 5.01 20.58 4.40
C VAL A 317 3.71 21.38 4.53
N GLU A 318 3.82 22.70 4.69
CA GLU A 318 2.66 23.57 4.51
C GLU A 318 2.56 24.04 3.05
N THR A 319 1.34 24.11 2.54
CA THR A 319 1.03 24.43 1.15
C THR A 319 -0.08 25.44 1.01
N SER A 320 -0.07 26.13 -0.13
CA SER A 320 -1.23 26.83 -0.65
C SER A 320 -1.46 26.40 -2.09
N ALA A 321 -2.48 25.56 -2.32
CA ALA A 321 -2.92 25.25 -3.68
C ALA A 321 -3.34 26.52 -4.46
N LYS A 322 -3.84 27.54 -3.75
CA LYS A 322 -4.26 28.82 -4.33
C LYS A 322 -3.07 29.59 -4.88
N ASN A 323 -2.04 29.79 -4.06
CA ASN A 323 -0.87 30.58 -4.40
C ASN A 323 0.28 29.76 -5.00
N ASP A 324 0.06 28.47 -5.28
CA ASP A 324 1.08 27.51 -5.70
C ASP A 324 2.30 27.46 -4.77
N THR A 325 2.06 27.61 -3.47
CA THR A 325 3.12 27.58 -2.46
C THR A 325 3.41 26.14 -2.06
N ASN A 326 4.65 25.69 -2.27
CA ASN A 326 5.17 24.36 -1.90
C ASN A 326 4.43 23.15 -2.49
N VAL A 327 3.61 23.33 -3.53
CA VAL A 327 2.82 22.23 -4.11
C VAL A 327 3.73 21.20 -4.77
N ASP A 328 4.67 21.62 -5.62
CA ASP A 328 5.65 20.70 -6.20
C ASP A 328 6.58 20.07 -5.14
N ILE A 329 6.86 20.79 -4.03
CA ILE A 329 7.70 20.27 -2.93
C ILE A 329 7.04 19.04 -2.31
N VAL A 330 5.73 19.05 -2.06
CA VAL A 330 5.00 17.90 -1.50
C VAL A 330 5.25 16.63 -2.32
N PHE A 331 5.08 16.70 -3.63
CA PHE A 331 5.20 15.52 -4.48
C PHE A 331 6.67 15.14 -4.76
N ASN A 332 7.57 16.12 -4.85
CA ASN A 332 9.00 15.85 -4.99
C ASN A 332 9.56 15.17 -3.73
N THR A 333 9.24 15.67 -2.53
CA THR A 333 9.63 15.05 -1.26
C THR A 333 9.12 13.62 -1.16
N MET A 334 7.85 13.37 -1.53
CA MET A 334 7.31 12.01 -1.57
C MET A 334 8.09 11.12 -2.56
N VAL A 335 8.38 11.60 -3.76
CA VAL A 335 9.12 10.82 -4.77
C VAL A 335 10.57 10.58 -4.38
N GLU A 336 11.22 11.54 -3.74
CA GLU A 336 12.57 11.40 -3.19
C GLU A 336 12.60 10.34 -2.10
N GLU A 337 11.68 10.37 -1.13
CA GLU A 337 11.55 9.32 -0.10
C GLU A 337 11.30 7.94 -0.72
N LEU A 338 10.42 7.86 -1.72
CA LEU A 338 10.15 6.61 -2.43
C LEU A 338 11.38 6.14 -3.22
N ASN A 339 12.11 7.06 -3.85
CA ASN A 339 13.33 6.75 -4.58
C ASN A 339 14.46 6.35 -3.64
N GLU A 340 14.58 6.90 -2.44
CA GLU A 340 15.53 6.41 -1.44
C GLU A 340 15.16 4.98 -1.01
N LYS A 341 13.86 4.71 -0.79
CA LYS A 341 13.36 3.36 -0.49
C LYS A 341 13.52 2.37 -1.65
N LEU A 342 13.53 2.83 -2.91
CA LEU A 342 13.63 1.99 -4.11
C LEU A 342 15.06 1.86 -4.66
N ALA A 343 15.82 2.96 -4.67
CA ALA A 343 17.19 3.06 -5.14
C ALA A 343 18.20 2.58 -4.12
N SER A 344 17.82 2.46 -2.84
CA SER A 344 18.76 1.96 -1.86
C SER A 344 19.29 0.59 -2.21
N GLY A 345 18.62 -0.27 -3.00
CA GLY A 345 19.11 -1.62 -3.34
C GLY A 345 19.39 -2.52 -2.13
N LEU A 346 19.32 -1.95 -0.94
CA LEU A 346 19.54 -2.50 0.36
C LEU A 346 18.26 -3.21 0.75
N PRO A 347 18.37 -4.23 1.60
CA PRO A 347 17.33 -4.55 2.52
C PRO A 347 16.73 -3.32 3.11
N LEU A 348 15.40 -3.25 3.05
CA LEU A 348 14.62 -2.39 3.92
C LEU A 348 15.10 -2.68 5.33
N MET A 349 15.91 -1.80 5.89
CA MET A 349 16.21 -1.85 7.30
C MET A 349 15.04 -1.23 8.02
N ALA A 350 14.64 -1.79 9.16
CA ALA A 350 13.62 -1.19 9.98
C ALA A 350 14.10 0.19 10.48
N THR A 351 13.78 1.22 9.70
CA THR A 351 13.94 2.61 10.06
C THR A 351 12.65 3.05 10.73
N SER A 352 12.77 3.76 11.84
CA SER A 352 11.64 4.54 12.34
C SER A 352 11.18 5.48 11.22
N PRO A 353 9.87 5.70 11.02
CA PRO A 353 9.36 6.44 9.86
C PRO A 353 9.92 7.87 9.71
N ASN A 354 10.53 8.46 10.76
CA ASN A 354 11.28 9.71 10.68
C ASN A 354 12.63 9.56 9.96
N ASN A 355 12.85 10.37 8.92
CA ASN A 355 14.13 10.63 8.26
C ASN A 355 15.26 11.21 9.17
N SER A 356 15.16 11.05 10.49
CA SER A 356 16.31 11.02 11.40
C SER A 356 16.75 9.57 11.57
N ALA A 357 17.78 9.14 10.83
CA ALA A 357 18.30 7.77 10.83
C ALA A 357 18.53 7.18 12.24
N LYS A 358 17.53 6.45 12.75
CA LYS A 358 17.57 5.64 13.96
C LYS A 358 16.99 4.27 13.60
N SER A 359 17.89 3.37 13.19
CA SER A 359 17.59 2.00 12.74
C SER A 359 17.32 1.10 13.95
N LEU A 360 16.07 0.72 14.18
CA LEU A 360 15.70 -0.15 15.29
C LEU A 360 16.24 -1.56 15.03
N GLY A 361 17.12 -2.03 15.91
CA GLY A 361 17.76 -3.34 15.83
C GLY A 361 18.70 -3.56 14.64
N ALA A 362 18.86 -2.55 13.77
CA ALA A 362 19.52 -2.65 12.46
C ALA A 362 19.06 -3.88 11.63
N THR A 363 17.80 -4.29 11.77
CA THR A 363 17.29 -5.52 11.15
C THR A 363 17.10 -5.33 9.64
N VAL A 364 17.78 -6.14 8.84
CA VAL A 364 17.59 -6.30 7.39
C VAL A 364 16.27 -7.04 7.11
N THR A 365 15.25 -6.39 6.55
CA THR A 365 13.89 -6.97 6.38
C THR A 365 13.52 -7.33 4.93
N SER A 366 14.37 -7.04 3.96
CA SER A 366 14.12 -7.38 2.55
C SER A 366 15.43 -7.75 1.86
N TRP A 367 15.41 -8.58 0.84
CA TRP A 367 16.50 -8.72 -0.11
C TRP A 367 15.90 -9.38 -1.34
N LYS A 368 16.00 -8.71 -2.49
CA LYS A 368 15.42 -9.21 -3.72
C LYS A 368 16.47 -9.81 -4.64
N CYS A 369 16.23 -11.02 -5.08
CA CYS A 369 17.00 -11.68 -6.13
C CYS A 369 16.14 -11.79 -7.39
N LYS A 370 16.58 -11.18 -8.50
CA LYS A 370 15.78 -11.12 -9.76
C LYS A 370 14.32 -10.69 -9.51
N GLY A 371 14.12 -9.72 -8.62
CA GLY A 371 12.80 -9.20 -8.24
C GLY A 371 12.00 -10.04 -7.23
N ARG A 372 12.47 -11.23 -6.84
CA ARG A 372 11.82 -12.10 -5.86
C ARG A 372 12.35 -11.82 -4.46
N GLU A 373 11.44 -11.66 -3.50
CA GLU A 373 11.79 -11.46 -2.08
C GLU A 373 12.36 -12.76 -1.49
N MET A 374 13.54 -12.67 -0.88
CA MET A 374 14.28 -13.81 -0.33
C MET A 374 14.15 -13.90 1.20
N LEU A 375 13.82 -12.80 1.87
CA LEU A 375 13.64 -12.76 3.31
C LEU A 375 12.16 -12.85 3.70
N PHE A 376 11.90 -13.56 4.78
CA PHE A 376 10.58 -13.66 5.38
C PHE A 376 10.43 -12.59 6.46
N VAL A 377 9.27 -11.93 6.46
CA VAL A 377 8.80 -11.06 7.54
C VAL A 377 7.35 -11.41 7.75
N SER A 378 6.98 -11.70 9.01
CA SER A 378 5.60 -12.03 9.36
C SER A 378 4.67 -10.85 9.09
N GLU A 379 3.47 -11.13 8.61
CA GLU A 379 2.40 -10.14 8.47
C GLU A 379 1.97 -9.53 9.81
N LYS A 380 2.14 -10.26 10.93
CA LYS A 380 1.89 -9.77 12.30
C LYS A 380 3.13 -9.15 12.96
N ALA A 381 4.24 -8.99 12.23
CA ALA A 381 5.46 -8.41 12.80
C ALA A 381 5.20 -6.97 13.30
N VAL A 382 5.63 -6.70 14.53
CA VAL A 382 5.42 -5.41 15.19
C VAL A 382 6.69 -4.56 15.06
N PHE A 383 6.52 -3.28 14.68
CA PHE A 383 7.60 -2.31 14.48
C PHE A 383 7.55 -1.19 15.55
N ASP A 384 7.27 -1.55 16.80
CA ASP A 384 6.91 -0.62 17.89
C ASP A 384 8.07 -0.21 18.81
N LYS A 385 9.32 -0.58 18.47
CA LYS A 385 10.54 -0.36 19.28
C LYS A 385 10.62 -1.15 20.59
N LYS A 386 9.60 -1.94 20.95
CA LYS A 386 9.56 -2.70 22.20
C LYS A 386 9.89 -4.17 22.01
N LYS A 387 9.66 -4.71 20.82
CA LYS A 387 9.93 -6.12 20.48
C LYS A 387 10.86 -6.24 19.28
N ALA A 388 11.58 -7.35 19.22
CA ALA A 388 12.37 -7.71 18.06
C ALA A 388 11.44 -8.00 16.88
N ILE A 389 11.85 -7.61 15.68
CA ILE A 389 11.07 -7.85 14.47
C ILE A 389 11.02 -9.35 14.18
N ARG A 390 9.83 -9.85 13.92
CA ARG A 390 9.59 -11.24 13.56
C ARG A 390 9.83 -11.47 12.07
N GLY A 391 11.09 -11.40 11.68
CA GLY A 391 11.49 -11.48 10.28
C GLY A 391 12.83 -10.84 9.98
N GLY A 392 13.29 -11.00 8.75
CA GLY A 392 14.52 -10.40 8.27
C GLY A 392 15.78 -11.05 8.83
N ILE A 393 16.76 -10.24 9.24
CA ILE A 393 18.00 -10.69 9.92
C ILE A 393 18.21 -9.86 11.19
N PRO A 394 17.51 -10.17 12.30
CA PRO A 394 17.79 -9.53 13.58
C PRO A 394 19.19 -9.87 14.10
N VAL A 395 19.87 -8.88 14.68
CA VAL A 395 21.19 -9.05 15.30
C VAL A 395 21.05 -9.50 16.75
N VAL A 396 21.44 -10.73 17.05
CA VAL A 396 21.44 -11.29 18.42
C VAL A 396 22.78 -10.99 19.07
N PHE A 397 22.78 -10.15 20.10
CA PHE A 397 23.95 -9.83 20.92
C PHE A 397 23.47 -9.19 22.23
N PRO A 398 24.15 -9.42 23.38
CA PRO A 398 25.35 -10.25 23.61
C PRO A 398 25.04 -11.69 24.03
N ASN A 399 23.78 -12.11 23.95
CA ASN A 399 23.36 -13.42 24.41
C ASN A 399 22.38 -14.08 23.44
N PHE A 400 22.58 -15.34 23.09
CA PHE A 400 21.64 -16.16 22.36
C PHE A 400 20.80 -17.04 23.31
N GLY A 401 19.49 -16.92 23.21
CA GLY A 401 18.55 -17.64 24.06
C GLY A 401 18.15 -16.88 25.32
N PRO A 402 17.48 -17.55 26.28
CA PRO A 402 17.08 -16.94 27.55
C PRO A 402 18.30 -16.59 28.43
N TRP A 403 18.21 -15.49 29.17
CA TRP A 403 19.17 -15.08 30.19
C TRP A 403 18.47 -14.18 31.22
N SER A 404 19.02 -14.08 32.43
CA SER A 404 18.43 -13.30 33.53
C SER A 404 18.66 -11.80 33.41
N LEU A 405 19.63 -11.39 32.60
CA LEU A 405 20.12 -10.01 32.53
C LEU A 405 19.32 -9.11 31.57
N GLY A 406 18.46 -9.68 30.72
CA GLY A 406 17.75 -8.88 29.73
C GLY A 406 16.80 -9.69 28.84
N PRO A 407 16.38 -9.14 27.70
CA PRO A 407 15.45 -9.81 26.79
C PRO A 407 16.08 -11.06 26.17
N GLN A 408 15.25 -12.07 25.91
CA GLN A 408 15.69 -13.27 25.19
C GLN A 408 16.39 -12.89 23.87
N HIS A 409 17.52 -13.53 23.59
CA HIS A 409 18.41 -13.22 22.45
C HIS A 409 19.09 -11.83 22.52
N GLY A 410 19.28 -11.31 23.73
CA GLY A 410 20.02 -10.08 23.94
C GLY A 410 19.26 -8.84 23.47
N PHE A 411 19.85 -7.68 23.75
CA PHE A 411 19.19 -6.38 23.54
C PHE A 411 19.46 -5.79 22.15
N ALA A 412 20.49 -6.24 21.41
CA ALA A 412 20.92 -5.59 20.17
C ALA A 412 19.80 -5.43 19.13
N ARG A 413 18.98 -6.48 18.92
CA ARG A 413 17.82 -6.49 18.01
C ARG A 413 16.63 -5.60 18.42
N THR A 414 16.66 -5.06 19.64
CA THR A 414 15.65 -4.12 20.16
C THR A 414 16.24 -2.75 20.48
N SER A 415 17.57 -2.61 20.43
CA SER A 415 18.27 -1.36 20.66
C SER A 415 18.15 -0.41 19.47
N GLN A 416 18.35 0.87 19.74
CA GLN A 416 18.51 1.88 18.71
C GLN A 416 19.96 1.88 18.21
N TRP A 417 20.13 1.75 16.89
CA TRP A 417 21.44 1.84 16.23
C TRP A 417 21.57 3.18 15.50
N HIS A 418 22.81 3.63 15.36
CA HIS A 418 23.18 4.82 14.59
C HIS A 418 23.76 4.41 13.24
N ILE A 419 23.44 5.16 12.17
CA ILE A 419 24.11 4.97 10.88
C ILE A 419 25.51 5.58 10.99
N SER A 420 26.54 4.74 11.00
CA SER A 420 27.95 5.16 11.02
C SER A 420 28.47 5.49 9.63
N GLN A 421 27.94 4.85 8.60
CA GLN A 421 28.22 5.17 7.20
C GLN A 421 26.92 5.04 6.41
N HIS A 422 26.49 6.16 5.82
CA HIS A 422 25.29 6.19 5.00
C HIS A 422 25.42 5.25 3.79
N PRO A 423 24.29 4.70 3.30
CA PRO A 423 24.24 3.93 2.07
C PRO A 423 25.03 4.58 0.95
N LYS A 424 26.01 3.86 0.40
CA LYS A 424 26.75 4.28 -0.77
C LYS A 424 26.75 3.15 -1.79
N GLU A 425 26.39 3.48 -3.03
CA GLU A 425 26.58 2.58 -4.16
C GLU A 425 28.05 2.61 -4.60
N GLU A 426 28.66 1.44 -4.70
CA GLU A 426 30.01 1.28 -5.22
C GLU A 426 30.09 -0.05 -5.98
N ASN A 427 30.54 -0.02 -7.23
CA ASN A 427 30.69 -1.20 -8.09
C ASN A 427 29.41 -2.06 -8.28
N GLY A 428 28.22 -1.45 -8.19
CA GLY A 428 26.94 -2.16 -8.34
C GLY A 428 26.46 -2.91 -7.09
N GLU A 429 27.10 -2.64 -5.95
CA GLU A 429 26.66 -3.04 -4.62
C GLU A 429 26.31 -1.79 -3.82
N THR A 430 25.34 -1.89 -2.92
CA THR A 430 25.07 -0.85 -1.92
C THR A 430 25.52 -1.31 -0.56
N ARG A 431 26.29 -0.47 0.14
CA ARG A 431 26.83 -0.76 1.46
C ARG A 431 26.38 0.28 2.49
N ALA A 432 25.97 -0.18 3.67
CA ALA A 432 25.63 0.66 4.82
C ALA A 432 26.24 0.08 6.11
N VAL A 433 26.64 0.94 7.04
CA VAL A 433 27.24 0.53 8.32
C VAL A 433 26.48 1.16 9.48
N PHE A 434 26.10 0.31 10.44
CA PHE A 434 25.36 0.65 11.65
C PHE A 434 26.26 0.46 12.86
N SER A 435 26.12 1.30 13.87
CA SER A 435 26.87 1.25 15.13
C SER A 435 25.92 1.22 16.31
N LEU A 436 26.18 0.32 17.26
CA LEU A 436 25.57 0.27 18.58
C LEU A 436 26.69 0.37 19.61
N GLU A 437 26.61 1.37 20.48
CA GLU A 437 27.54 1.57 21.59
C GLU A 437 26.82 1.34 22.92
N ASP A 438 27.58 1.13 23.99
CA ASP A 438 26.98 1.00 25.31
C ASP A 438 26.29 2.29 25.76
N SER A 439 25.12 2.14 26.37
CA SER A 439 24.34 3.19 26.97
C SER A 439 24.11 2.89 28.46
N GLU A 440 23.51 3.83 29.18
CA GLU A 440 23.11 3.58 30.57
C GLU A 440 22.17 2.37 30.68
N SER A 441 21.22 2.22 29.75
CA SER A 441 20.27 1.09 29.76
C SER A 441 20.93 -0.24 29.43
N THR A 442 21.89 -0.28 28.50
CA THR A 442 22.61 -1.53 28.22
C THR A 442 23.55 -1.89 29.36
N ARG A 443 24.22 -0.92 30.00
CA ARG A 443 25.09 -1.16 31.16
C ARG A 443 24.33 -1.66 32.38
N GLN A 444 23.07 -1.26 32.58
CA GLN A 444 22.20 -1.83 33.61
C GLN A 444 21.91 -3.33 33.40
N MET A 445 21.84 -3.79 32.14
CA MET A 445 21.65 -5.20 31.80
C MET A 445 22.98 -5.97 31.77
N TRP A 446 23.98 -5.40 31.11
CA TRP A 446 25.29 -6.00 30.86
C TRP A 446 26.36 -4.91 30.98
N ASP A 447 26.96 -4.82 32.16
CA ASP A 447 27.85 -3.72 32.59
C ASP A 447 29.25 -3.81 31.97
N TYR A 448 29.31 -3.58 30.65
CA TYR A 448 30.55 -3.46 29.88
C TYR A 448 30.46 -2.33 28.88
N LYS A 449 31.59 -1.68 28.64
CA LYS A 449 31.75 -0.77 27.50
C LYS A 449 32.03 -1.54 26.22
N PHE A 450 31.25 -1.29 25.18
CA PHE A 450 31.39 -2.00 23.91
C PHE A 450 31.01 -1.12 22.72
N ARG A 451 31.46 -1.54 21.54
CA ARG A 451 30.94 -1.05 20.26
C ARG A 451 30.67 -2.23 19.35
N VAL A 452 29.47 -2.30 18.79
CA VAL A 452 29.12 -3.25 17.73
C VAL A 452 28.93 -2.48 16.44
N LEU A 453 29.65 -2.90 15.39
CA LEU A 453 29.41 -2.47 14.02
C LEU A 453 28.67 -3.59 13.29
N TYR A 454 27.61 -3.22 12.57
CA TYR A 454 26.88 -4.11 11.70
C TYR A 454 26.91 -3.53 10.29
N GLU A 455 27.60 -4.20 9.39
CA GLU A 455 27.73 -3.81 7.99
C GLU A 455 26.83 -4.68 7.13
N VAL A 456 26.14 -4.05 6.18
CA VAL A 456 25.27 -4.72 5.23
C VAL A 456 25.62 -4.25 3.82
N THR A 457 25.97 -5.22 2.98
CA THR A 457 26.39 -5.02 1.60
C THR A 457 25.53 -5.87 0.68
N VAL A 458 24.97 -5.24 -0.35
CA VAL A 458 23.87 -5.82 -1.11
C VAL A 458 24.13 -5.64 -2.58
N GLY A 459 24.26 -6.76 -3.27
CA GLY A 459 24.41 -6.82 -4.71
C GLY A 459 23.17 -7.40 -5.37
N LYS A 460 23.22 -7.45 -6.71
CA LYS A 460 22.12 -8.00 -7.54
C LYS A 460 21.75 -9.45 -7.22
N GLN A 461 22.71 -10.23 -6.72
CA GLN A 461 22.56 -11.67 -6.48
C GLN A 461 23.09 -12.12 -5.13
N HIS A 462 23.54 -11.21 -4.28
CA HIS A 462 24.06 -11.57 -2.97
C HIS A 462 23.70 -10.53 -1.91
N LEU A 463 23.64 -10.99 -0.66
CA LEU A 463 23.50 -10.20 0.55
C LEU A 463 24.60 -10.63 1.51
N LYS A 464 25.52 -9.71 1.81
CA LYS A 464 26.59 -9.90 2.77
C LYS A 464 26.30 -9.08 4.02
N THR A 465 26.46 -9.68 5.18
CA THR A 465 26.34 -8.98 6.46
C THR A 465 27.51 -9.34 7.38
N THR A 466 28.17 -8.33 7.93
CA THR A 466 29.34 -8.49 8.82
C THR A 466 29.02 -7.87 10.17
N ILE A 467 29.36 -8.56 11.26
CA ILE A 467 29.30 -8.03 12.62
C ILE A 467 30.71 -7.93 13.19
N THR A 468 31.05 -6.75 13.71
CA THR A 468 32.31 -6.50 14.41
C THR A 468 32.00 -6.04 15.83
N VAL A 469 32.48 -6.76 16.84
CA VAL A 469 32.34 -6.41 18.26
C VAL A 469 33.69 -5.92 18.77
N GLU A 470 33.74 -4.72 19.32
CA GLU A 470 34.91 -4.12 19.95
C GLU A 470 34.73 -4.09 21.47
N ASN A 471 35.72 -4.60 22.19
CA ASN A 471 35.77 -4.42 23.65
C ASN A 471 36.37 -3.04 23.96
N LYS A 472 35.53 -2.14 24.47
CA LYS A 472 35.91 -0.78 24.89
C LYS A 472 36.10 -0.67 26.41
N ASP A 473 35.94 -1.77 27.12
CA ASP A 473 36.11 -1.87 28.55
C ASP A 473 37.57 -2.18 28.91
N GLU A 474 37.89 -2.08 30.20
CA GLU A 474 39.16 -2.50 30.77
C GLU A 474 39.15 -3.99 31.15
N LYS A 475 37.96 -4.61 31.18
CA LYS A 475 37.76 -6.03 31.52
C LYS A 475 37.47 -6.86 30.27
N ALA A 476 37.93 -8.11 30.25
CA ALA A 476 37.47 -9.09 29.28
C ALA A 476 35.97 -9.39 29.52
N PHE A 477 35.21 -9.58 28.44
CA PHE A 477 33.81 -10.02 28.53
C PHE A 477 33.54 -11.23 27.64
N ALA A 478 32.57 -12.03 28.06
CA ALA A 478 32.08 -13.17 27.30
C ALA A 478 30.73 -12.85 26.66
N PHE A 479 30.52 -13.25 25.41
CA PHE A 479 29.25 -13.07 24.71
C PHE A 479 28.96 -14.21 23.73
N THR A 480 27.69 -14.35 23.34
CA THR A 480 27.29 -15.14 22.18
C THR A 480 26.62 -14.22 21.16
N THR A 481 26.69 -14.57 19.89
CA THR A 481 26.12 -13.75 18.82
C THR A 481 25.60 -14.61 17.68
N LEU A 482 24.56 -14.14 17.00
CA LEU A 482 23.88 -14.85 15.92
C LEU A 482 23.22 -13.85 14.97
N LEU A 483 23.25 -14.15 13.68
CA LEU A 483 22.47 -13.42 12.68
C LEU A 483 21.22 -14.24 12.35
N HIS A 484 20.09 -13.81 12.90
CA HIS A 484 18.87 -14.62 12.98
C HIS A 484 18.06 -14.57 11.68
N THR A 485 18.64 -15.08 10.60
CA THR A 485 18.13 -14.93 9.22
C THR A 485 16.88 -15.76 8.96
N TYR A 486 15.76 -15.08 8.70
CA TYR A 486 14.49 -15.62 8.25
C TYR A 486 14.44 -15.70 6.71
N LEU A 487 14.60 -16.89 6.13
CA LEU A 487 14.47 -17.09 4.69
C LEU A 487 12.99 -17.31 4.32
N ARG A 488 12.53 -16.64 3.26
CA ARG A 488 11.21 -16.88 2.67
C ARG A 488 11.26 -18.13 1.83
N VAL A 489 10.34 -19.06 2.06
CA VAL A 489 10.20 -20.28 1.26
C VAL A 489 8.72 -20.47 0.89
N PRO A 490 8.38 -21.07 -0.26
CA PRO A 490 6.98 -21.36 -0.57
C PRO A 490 6.37 -22.40 0.38
N ASP A 491 7.16 -23.40 0.75
CA ASP A 491 6.76 -24.52 1.60
C ASP A 491 8.00 -25.13 2.29
N VAL A 492 8.06 -25.02 3.62
CA VAL A 492 9.18 -25.49 4.44
C VAL A 492 9.33 -27.01 4.37
N THR A 493 8.25 -27.76 4.12
CA THR A 493 8.30 -29.23 4.00
C THR A 493 9.01 -29.70 2.73
N GLN A 494 9.09 -28.82 1.72
CA GLN A 494 9.82 -29.02 0.48
C GLN A 494 11.20 -28.34 0.51
N THR A 495 11.52 -27.60 1.57
CA THR A 495 12.80 -26.90 1.75
C THR A 495 13.82 -27.82 2.41
N THR A 496 15.05 -27.78 1.93
CA THR A 496 16.13 -28.63 2.44
C THR A 496 17.41 -27.81 2.66
N VAL A 497 18.24 -28.27 3.60
CA VAL A 497 19.52 -27.63 3.95
C VAL A 497 20.66 -28.66 3.81
N SER A 498 21.60 -28.40 2.90
CA SER A 498 22.77 -29.25 2.67
C SER A 498 23.95 -28.90 3.57
N GLY A 499 24.87 -29.86 3.72
CA GLY A 499 26.12 -29.67 4.48
C GLY A 499 25.96 -29.84 5.99
N LEU A 500 24.86 -30.47 6.42
CA LEU A 500 24.58 -30.76 7.83
C LEU A 500 24.74 -32.24 8.19
N LYS A 501 24.81 -33.15 7.20
CA LYS A 501 24.94 -34.58 7.45
C LYS A 501 26.21 -34.91 8.24
N GLY A 502 26.07 -35.78 9.24
CA GLY A 502 27.15 -36.23 10.11
C GLY A 502 27.50 -35.25 11.23
N LEU A 503 26.92 -34.05 11.26
CA LEU A 503 27.15 -33.09 12.33
C LEU A 503 26.33 -33.44 13.57
N ASN A 504 26.91 -33.13 14.73
CA ASN A 504 26.19 -33.12 15.99
C ASN A 504 25.39 -31.82 16.12
N TYR A 505 24.15 -31.94 16.55
CA TYR A 505 23.31 -30.79 16.87
C TYR A 505 22.62 -30.95 18.22
N VAL A 506 22.46 -29.82 18.91
CA VAL A 506 21.64 -29.72 20.12
C VAL A 506 20.21 -29.36 19.70
N ASP A 507 19.24 -30.21 20.03
CA ASP A 507 17.82 -29.96 19.75
C ASP A 507 17.14 -29.36 20.98
N LYS A 508 16.81 -28.07 20.91
CA LYS A 508 16.17 -27.34 22.00
C LYS A 508 14.70 -27.70 22.19
N VAL A 509 14.04 -28.21 21.15
CA VAL A 509 12.66 -28.72 21.27
C VAL A 509 12.65 -29.99 22.11
N LEU A 510 13.68 -30.82 21.98
CA LEU A 510 13.85 -32.06 22.74
C LEU A 510 14.66 -31.86 24.04
N GLY A 511 14.56 -30.68 24.65
CA GLY A 511 15.15 -30.39 25.97
C GLY A 511 16.67 -30.23 25.94
N GLY A 512 17.25 -29.85 24.80
CA GLY A 512 18.70 -29.63 24.66
C GLY A 512 19.51 -30.92 24.52
N LYS A 513 18.90 -32.03 24.11
CA LYS A 513 19.60 -33.29 23.83
C LYS A 513 20.43 -33.17 22.56
N THR A 514 21.55 -33.88 22.52
CA THR A 514 22.44 -33.94 21.34
C THR A 514 22.09 -35.12 20.46
N PHE A 515 22.05 -34.89 19.15
CA PHE A 515 21.80 -35.89 18.11
C PHE A 515 22.81 -35.71 16.95
N THR A 516 22.84 -36.66 16.02
CA THR A 516 23.62 -36.57 14.79
C THR A 516 22.68 -36.53 13.59
N GLU A 517 22.90 -35.61 12.64
CA GLU A 517 22.08 -35.53 11.43
C GLU A 517 22.44 -36.64 10.45
N SER A 518 21.46 -37.48 10.11
CA SER A 518 21.65 -38.62 9.21
C SER A 518 21.27 -38.31 7.77
N ASN A 519 20.47 -37.26 7.53
CA ASN A 519 19.93 -36.93 6.21
C ASN A 519 20.88 -36.01 5.42
N GLU A 520 20.99 -36.24 4.10
CA GLU A 520 21.54 -35.26 3.16
C GLU A 520 20.60 -35.14 1.96
N PRO A 521 20.01 -33.97 1.70
CA PRO A 521 20.03 -32.78 2.56
C PRO A 521 19.13 -32.94 3.81
N ALA A 522 19.37 -32.15 4.85
CA ALA A 522 18.52 -32.12 6.05
C ALA A 522 17.11 -31.60 5.69
N LYS A 523 16.08 -32.21 6.30
CA LYS A 523 14.67 -31.91 6.05
C LYS A 523 13.98 -31.35 7.29
N ILE A 524 13.00 -30.48 7.08
CA ILE A 524 12.24 -29.81 8.13
C ILE A 524 10.79 -30.32 8.11
N ASN A 525 10.49 -31.29 8.99
CA ASN A 525 9.21 -32.00 9.01
C ASN A 525 8.39 -31.72 10.29
N GLY A 526 8.75 -30.70 11.06
CA GLY A 526 8.10 -30.40 12.35
C GLY A 526 8.75 -29.21 13.06
N PHE A 527 8.31 -28.96 14.29
CA PHE A 527 8.89 -27.93 15.16
C PHE A 527 10.38 -28.18 15.35
N THR A 528 11.20 -27.23 14.91
CA THR A 528 12.65 -27.36 14.84
C THR A 528 13.32 -26.18 15.51
N ASP A 529 14.26 -26.46 16.42
CA ASP A 529 15.19 -25.50 17.02
C ASP A 529 16.50 -26.23 17.29
N ARG A 530 17.36 -26.30 16.27
CA ARG A 530 18.57 -27.13 16.25
C ARG A 530 19.81 -26.28 16.10
N VAL A 531 20.76 -26.45 17.00
CA VAL A 531 22.08 -25.80 16.96
C VAL A 531 23.12 -26.82 16.49
N TYR A 532 23.49 -26.75 15.21
CA TYR A 532 24.56 -27.56 14.62
C TYR A 532 25.92 -26.94 15.00
N GLN A 533 26.71 -27.67 15.77
CA GLN A 533 27.95 -27.18 16.36
C GLN A 533 29.13 -27.39 15.40
N ASN A 534 30.02 -26.40 15.27
CA ASN A 534 31.21 -26.47 14.39
C ASN A 534 30.86 -26.92 12.95
N SER A 535 29.73 -26.46 12.45
CA SER A 535 29.26 -26.69 11.09
C SER A 535 30.21 -26.12 10.02
N PRO A 536 30.24 -26.69 8.80
CA PRO A 536 30.97 -26.12 7.67
C PRO A 536 30.60 -24.66 7.39
N SER A 537 31.50 -23.95 6.70
CA SER A 537 31.26 -22.58 6.27
C SER A 537 30.13 -22.46 5.24
N GLU A 538 29.86 -23.49 4.44
CA GLU A 538 28.90 -23.42 3.34
C GLU A 538 27.67 -24.32 3.57
N HIS A 539 26.48 -23.76 3.35
CA HIS A 539 25.20 -24.47 3.32
C HIS A 539 24.38 -24.07 2.10
N LYS A 540 23.77 -25.04 1.43
CA LYS A 540 22.83 -24.79 0.32
C LYS A 540 21.40 -24.99 0.80
N ILE A 541 20.57 -23.97 0.63
CA ILE A 541 19.14 -23.97 0.98
C ILE A 541 18.32 -23.98 -0.29
N THR A 542 17.43 -24.95 -0.43
CA THR A 542 16.56 -25.07 -1.61
C THR A 542 15.28 -24.25 -1.45
N ASN A 543 14.61 -23.95 -2.56
CA ASN A 543 13.28 -23.36 -2.59
C ASN A 543 13.14 -22.01 -1.86
N VAL A 544 14.18 -21.18 -1.86
CA VAL A 544 14.12 -19.84 -1.24
C VAL A 544 13.52 -18.83 -2.20
N GLY A 545 12.51 -18.08 -1.76
CA GLY A 545 11.71 -17.15 -2.55
C GLY A 545 10.77 -17.82 -3.56
N SER A 546 11.15 -18.98 -4.12
CA SER A 546 10.38 -19.73 -5.13
C SER A 546 10.91 -21.16 -5.30
N LYS A 547 10.10 -22.06 -5.87
CA LYS A 547 10.43 -23.50 -6.07
C LYS A 547 11.66 -23.81 -6.93
N ASN A 548 12.16 -22.86 -7.72
CA ASN A 548 13.31 -23.05 -8.62
C ASN A 548 14.47 -22.11 -8.28
N CYS A 549 14.55 -21.69 -7.02
CA CYS A 549 15.63 -20.84 -6.56
C CYS A 549 16.31 -21.46 -5.33
N HIS A 550 17.63 -21.36 -5.32
CA HIS A 550 18.46 -21.81 -4.22
C HIS A 550 19.27 -20.63 -3.69
N VAL A 551 19.53 -20.66 -2.39
CA VAL A 551 20.42 -19.72 -1.73
C VAL A 551 21.57 -20.51 -1.12
N THR A 552 22.80 -20.08 -1.38
CA THR A 552 23.99 -20.56 -0.68
C THR A 552 24.30 -19.59 0.46
N LEU A 553 24.31 -20.08 1.69
CA LEU A 553 24.86 -19.41 2.85
C LEU A 553 26.34 -19.76 2.96
N TRP A 554 27.20 -18.75 2.99
CA TRP A 554 28.61 -18.87 3.33
C TRP A 554 28.91 -18.10 4.62
N LYS A 555 29.67 -18.70 5.54
CA LYS A 555 29.97 -18.19 6.88
C LYS A 555 31.47 -18.11 7.12
N GLU A 556 31.90 -17.04 7.78
CA GLU A 556 33.27 -16.88 8.30
C GLU A 556 33.24 -16.41 9.74
N ASN A 557 34.09 -17.03 10.57
CA ASN A 557 34.16 -16.87 12.03
C ASN A 557 32.84 -17.11 12.79
N PHE A 558 31.84 -17.71 12.14
CA PHE A 558 30.65 -18.29 12.76
C PHE A 558 30.74 -19.83 12.75
N PRO A 559 31.16 -20.46 13.86
CA PRO A 559 31.35 -21.91 13.91
C PRO A 559 30.03 -22.67 13.83
N ASP A 560 28.93 -22.08 14.27
CA ASP A 560 27.66 -22.78 14.43
C ASP A 560 26.64 -22.39 13.34
N THR A 561 25.69 -23.28 13.10
CA THR A 561 24.51 -23.02 12.27
C THR A 561 23.27 -23.37 13.07
N VAL A 562 22.32 -22.43 13.20
CA VAL A 562 21.03 -22.67 13.84
C VAL A 562 19.97 -22.84 12.77
N VAL A 563 19.14 -23.87 12.89
CA VAL A 563 17.99 -24.11 12.02
C VAL A 563 16.73 -24.05 12.87
N TRP A 564 15.81 -23.16 12.50
CA TRP A 564 14.59 -22.93 13.26
C TRP A 564 13.35 -22.79 12.38
N ASN A 565 12.27 -23.47 12.77
CA ASN A 565 10.93 -23.26 12.25
C ASN A 565 9.93 -23.54 13.38
N PRO A 566 8.97 -22.64 13.67
CA PRO A 566 8.08 -22.76 14.82
C PRO A 566 7.06 -23.90 14.67
N TRP A 567 6.71 -24.28 13.44
CA TRP A 567 5.57 -25.15 13.15
C TRP A 567 4.22 -24.59 13.65
N ALA A 568 3.12 -25.28 13.33
CA ALA A 568 1.76 -24.80 13.53
C ALA A 568 1.45 -24.37 14.98
N GLN A 569 1.70 -25.24 15.97
CA GLN A 569 1.32 -24.96 17.36
C GLN A 569 2.10 -23.78 17.97
N LYS A 570 3.40 -23.67 17.69
CA LYS A 570 4.19 -22.56 18.21
C LYS A 570 3.83 -21.26 17.49
N ALA A 571 3.56 -21.30 16.18
CA ALA A 571 3.11 -20.14 15.41
C ALA A 571 1.89 -19.47 16.03
N ILE A 572 0.84 -20.26 16.33
CA ILE A 572 -0.38 -19.78 17.00
C ILE A 572 -0.10 -19.12 18.36
N SER A 573 0.91 -19.60 19.09
CA SER A 573 1.26 -19.04 20.42
C SER A 573 2.02 -17.70 20.36
N MET A 574 2.50 -17.30 19.19
CA MET A 574 3.32 -16.09 19.01
C MET A 574 2.43 -14.95 18.49
N ALA A 575 2.14 -13.97 19.35
CA ALA A 575 1.27 -12.84 19.00
C ALA A 575 1.78 -11.98 17.83
N ASP A 576 3.10 -11.99 17.59
CA ASP A 576 3.81 -11.25 16.53
C ASP A 576 4.15 -12.11 15.31
N PHE A 577 3.52 -13.29 15.17
CA PHE A 577 3.70 -14.22 14.05
C PHE A 577 2.33 -14.67 13.52
N GLY A 578 2.14 -14.72 12.20
CA GLY A 578 0.88 -15.17 11.60
C GLY A 578 0.68 -16.68 11.77
N ASP A 579 -0.54 -17.06 12.14
CA ASP A 579 -0.85 -18.41 12.64
C ASP A 579 -0.55 -19.50 11.59
N ASP A 580 -0.76 -19.18 10.31
CA ASP A 580 -0.56 -20.06 9.16
C ASP A 580 0.71 -19.74 8.34
N GLU A 581 1.60 -18.87 8.84
CA GLU A 581 2.79 -18.44 8.09
C GLU A 581 4.01 -19.36 8.27
N TYR A 582 3.97 -20.31 9.21
CA TYR A 582 5.10 -21.21 9.47
C TYR A 582 5.56 -22.03 8.25
N PRO A 583 4.69 -22.44 7.29
CA PRO A 583 5.15 -23.14 6.10
C PRO A 583 5.96 -22.23 5.17
N ASN A 584 5.84 -20.90 5.29
CA ASN A 584 6.43 -19.96 4.34
C ASN A 584 7.81 -19.43 4.77
N MET A 585 8.40 -20.02 5.81
CA MET A 585 9.66 -19.56 6.36
C MET A 585 10.57 -20.69 6.84
N LEU A 586 11.87 -20.46 6.77
CA LEU A 586 12.88 -21.26 7.44
C LEU A 586 13.98 -20.34 7.95
N CYS A 587 14.34 -20.43 9.22
CA CYS A 587 15.55 -19.80 9.70
C CYS A 587 16.75 -20.71 9.46
N VAL A 588 17.79 -20.16 8.83
CA VAL A 588 19.12 -20.77 8.72
C VAL A 588 20.13 -19.70 9.06
N GLU A 589 20.74 -19.82 10.22
CA GLU A 589 21.35 -18.70 10.94
C GLU A 589 22.82 -18.96 11.21
N ALA A 590 23.69 -17.98 10.90
CA ALA A 590 25.12 -18.06 11.17
C ALA A 590 25.44 -17.50 12.56
N GLY A 591 26.08 -18.29 13.43
CA GLY A 591 26.28 -17.90 14.83
C GLY A 591 27.52 -18.43 15.52
N TYR A 592 27.80 -17.81 16.66
CA TYR A 592 28.76 -18.22 17.68
C TYR A 592 27.96 -18.38 18.98
N VAL A 593 27.34 -19.54 19.14
CA VAL A 593 26.24 -19.75 20.10
C VAL A 593 26.38 -21.00 20.95
N SER A 594 27.16 -21.98 20.50
CA SER A 594 27.40 -23.23 21.24
C SER A 594 28.21 -22.99 22.52
N LYS A 595 29.08 -21.97 22.51
CA LYS A 595 29.85 -21.50 23.66
C LYS A 595 30.07 -19.99 23.57
N PRO A 596 30.17 -19.26 24.70
CA PRO A 596 30.54 -17.85 24.67
C PRO A 596 31.96 -17.63 24.13
N PHE A 597 32.13 -16.57 23.33
CA PHE A 597 33.42 -16.04 22.94
C PHE A 597 33.89 -15.05 24.00
N VAL A 598 35.14 -15.19 24.47
CA VAL A 598 35.76 -14.26 25.43
C VAL A 598 36.59 -13.25 24.64
N LEU A 599 36.26 -11.96 24.76
CA LEU A 599 36.94 -10.87 24.08
C LEU A 599 37.75 -10.03 25.06
N GLU A 600 39.07 -10.02 24.87
CA GLU A 600 40.02 -9.27 25.69
C GLU A 600 39.90 -7.75 25.49
N PRO A 601 40.28 -6.92 26.49
CA PRO A 601 40.27 -5.46 26.40
C PRO A 601 40.98 -4.94 25.15
N GLY A 602 40.35 -3.98 24.46
CA GLY A 602 40.90 -3.35 23.24
C GLY A 602 40.96 -4.26 22.00
N LYS A 603 40.50 -5.52 22.08
CA LYS A 603 40.42 -6.42 20.93
C LYS A 603 39.09 -6.30 20.19
N LYS A 604 39.08 -6.86 18.98
CA LYS A 604 37.89 -6.96 18.12
C LYS A 604 37.61 -8.41 17.76
N PHE A 605 36.33 -8.75 17.73
CA PHE A 605 35.81 -9.97 17.12
C PHE A 605 35.09 -9.57 15.83
N GLU A 606 35.30 -10.31 14.74
CA GLU A 606 34.62 -10.07 13.47
C GLU A 606 34.14 -11.39 12.88
N ALA A 607 32.88 -11.42 12.44
CA ALA A 607 32.27 -12.56 11.78
C ALA A 607 31.30 -12.10 10.68
N GLN A 608 31.16 -12.91 9.64
CA GLN A 608 30.34 -12.54 8.48
C GLN A 608 29.54 -13.73 7.93
N GLN A 609 28.41 -13.39 7.31
CA GLN A 609 27.67 -14.30 6.44
C GLN A 609 27.43 -13.65 5.08
N THR A 610 27.42 -14.48 4.04
CA THR A 610 27.06 -14.09 2.67
C THR A 610 26.02 -15.06 2.15
N PHE A 611 24.87 -14.53 1.76
CA PHE A 611 23.86 -15.27 1.01
C PHE A 611 24.02 -14.95 -0.47
N SER A 612 24.14 -15.99 -1.31
CA SER A 612 24.17 -15.85 -2.77
C SER A 612 22.99 -16.61 -3.37
N CYS A 613 22.17 -15.95 -4.19
CA CYS A 613 21.01 -16.56 -4.82
C CYS A 613 21.31 -17.05 -6.24
N SER A 614 20.72 -18.19 -6.58
CA SER A 614 20.66 -18.70 -7.95
C SER A 614 19.23 -19.12 -8.23
N CYS A 615 18.51 -18.29 -8.98
CA CYS A 615 17.16 -18.59 -9.44
C CYS A 615 17.18 -18.89 -10.93
N VAL A 616 16.62 -20.03 -11.33
CA VAL A 616 16.41 -20.40 -12.74
C VAL A 616 15.23 -19.62 -13.31
#